data_AF-A0A7S2YUE2-F1
#
_entry.id   AF-A0A7S2YUE2-F1
#
_cell.length_a   1.000
_cell.length_b   1.000
_cell.length_c   1.000
_cell.angle_alpha   90.00
_cell.angle_beta   90.00
_cell.angle_gamma   90.00
#
_symmetry.space_group_name_H-M   'P 1'
#
loop_
_entity.id
_entity.type
_entity.pdbx_description
1 polymer ?
#
loop_
_entity_poly.entity_id
_entity_poly.type
_entity_poly.pdbx_seq_one_letter_code
_entity_poly.pdbx_strand_id
1 'polypeptide(L)'
;ADVAACDLILWVGISFEQSASLEYFRNIQRVIKDAGREASVVQGVLNPDPDSAFNAISGANNMDDFTVIALESHCQPVLAKLASLYPPRESIADTTTAAATTDSR
;
A
#
# COMPACT_ATOMS: atom_id res chain seq x y z
N ALA A 1 7.00 -5.23 -8.61
CA ALA A 1 6.20 -4.71 -9.74
C ALA A 1 5.07 -3.82 -9.21
N ASP A 2 4.24 -4.33 -8.30
CA ASP A 2 3.02 -3.63 -7.85
C ASP A 2 3.29 -2.32 -7.09
N VAL A 3 4.28 -2.31 -6.19
CA VAL A 3 4.64 -1.11 -5.41
C VAL A 3 5.10 0.04 -6.29
N ALA A 4 5.83 -0.23 -7.37
CA ALA A 4 6.31 0.81 -8.29
C ALA A 4 5.15 1.44 -9.10
N ALA A 5 4.06 0.69 -9.31
CA ALA A 5 2.90 1.13 -10.08
C ALA A 5 1.79 1.75 -9.21
N CYS A 6 1.86 1.65 -7.88
CA CYS A 6 0.80 2.16 -7.00
C CYS A 6 0.79 3.69 -6.90
N ASP A 7 -0.38 4.28 -6.68
CA ASP A 7 -0.54 5.72 -6.40
C ASP A 7 -0.72 5.99 -4.89
N LEU A 8 -1.08 4.95 -4.13
CA LEU A 8 -1.36 4.99 -2.71
C LEU A 8 -0.84 3.71 -2.05
N ILE A 9 -0.20 3.86 -0.88
CA ILE A 9 0.10 2.76 0.03
C ILE A 9 -0.66 2.98 1.32
N LEU A 10 -1.36 1.95 1.80
CA LEU A 10 -2.06 1.99 3.07
C LEU A 10 -1.40 1.02 4.07
N TRP A 11 -0.82 1.57 5.12
CA TRP A 11 -0.25 0.86 6.25
C TRP A 11 -1.33 0.68 7.31
N VAL A 12 -1.72 -0.56 7.61
CA VAL A 12 -2.86 -0.86 8.49
C VAL A 12 -2.40 -1.60 9.74
N GLY A 13 -2.64 -1.02 10.92
CA GLY A 13 -2.37 -1.65 12.22
C GLY A 13 -0.88 -1.83 12.53
N ILE A 14 0.00 -1.02 11.95
CA ILE A 14 1.45 -1.05 12.16
C ILE A 14 1.89 0.20 12.91
N SER A 15 2.56 0.03 14.06
CA SER A 15 3.04 1.15 14.91
C SER A 15 4.45 1.64 14.55
N PHE A 16 5.18 0.88 13.73
CA PHE A 16 6.57 1.16 13.34
C PHE A 16 7.56 1.27 14.51
N GLU A 17 7.21 0.76 15.70
CA GLU A 17 8.13 0.69 16.85
C GLU A 17 9.18 -0.43 16.69
N GLN A 18 8.82 -1.48 15.96
CA GLN A 18 9.68 -2.65 15.76
C GLN A 18 10.60 -2.46 14.55
N SER A 19 11.84 -2.94 14.67
CA SER A 19 12.85 -2.84 13.61
C SER A 19 12.41 -3.47 12.28
N ALA A 20 11.69 -4.60 12.34
CA ALA A 20 11.20 -5.28 11.15
C ALA A 20 10.17 -4.45 10.35
N SER A 21 9.22 -3.80 11.04
CA SER A 21 8.24 -2.91 10.37
C SER A 21 8.91 -1.71 9.72
N LEU A 22 9.94 -1.15 10.35
CA LEU A 22 10.72 -0.04 9.79
C LEU A 22 11.58 -0.48 8.60
N GLU A 23 12.18 -1.66 8.66
CA GLU A 23 12.93 -2.20 7.53
C GLU A 23 12.03 -2.40 6.31
N TYR A 24 10.84 -2.95 6.51
CA TYR A 24 9.87 -3.11 5.43
C TYR A 24 9.42 -1.75 4.87
N PHE A 25 9.11 -0.79 5.73
CA PHE A 25 8.82 0.59 5.31
C PHE A 25 9.93 1.19 4.44
N ARG A 26 11.19 1.09 4.87
CA ARG A 26 12.36 1.60 4.13
C ARG A 26 12.55 0.89 2.79
N ASN A 27 12.31 -0.42 2.73
CA ASN A 27 12.40 -1.17 1.48
C ASN A 27 11.34 -0.71 0.47
N ILE A 28 10.12 -0.43 0.94
CA ILE A 28 9.07 0.15 0.10
C ILE A 28 9.46 1.54 -0.41
N GLN A 29 9.98 2.41 0.46
CA GLN A 29 10.45 3.73 0.03
C GLN A 29 11.57 3.63 -1.02
N ARG A 30 12.52 2.69 -0.87
CA ARG A 30 13.57 2.45 -1.88
C ARG A 30 12.97 2.09 -3.24
N VAL A 31 11.98 1.20 -3.27
CA VAL A 31 11.31 0.82 -4.52
C VAL A 31 10.59 2.01 -5.18
N ILE A 32 9.93 2.86 -4.38
CA ILE A 32 9.26 4.07 -4.90
C ILE A 32 10.28 5.07 -5.44
N LYS A 33 11.39 5.26 -4.73
CA LYS A 33 12.50 6.13 -5.13
C LYS A 33 13.17 5.65 -6.40
N ASP A 34 13.45 4.36 -6.52
CA ASP A 34 14.03 3.75 -7.72
C ASP A 34 13.09 3.89 -8.93
N ALA A 35 11.78 4.00 -8.69
CA ALA A 35 10.78 4.31 -9.72
C ALA A 35 10.65 5.82 -10.03
N GLY A 36 11.34 6.69 -9.30
CA GLY A 36 11.27 8.15 -9.45
C GLY A 36 9.94 8.77 -9.01
N ARG A 37 9.25 8.14 -8.05
CA ARG A 37 7.85 8.46 -7.69
C ARG A 37 7.66 8.96 -6.26
N GLU A 38 8.73 9.23 -5.53
CA GLU A 38 8.73 9.62 -4.11
C GLU A 38 7.74 10.75 -3.77
N ALA A 39 7.70 11.82 -4.57
CA ALA A 39 6.76 12.93 -4.42
C ALA A 39 5.31 12.64 -4.82
N SER A 40 5.05 11.54 -5.53
CA SER A 40 3.73 11.23 -6.11
C SER A 40 2.94 10.18 -5.34
N VAL A 41 3.62 9.27 -4.63
CA VAL A 41 2.96 8.17 -3.92
C VAL A 41 2.56 8.64 -2.53
N VAL A 42 1.26 8.74 -2.30
CA VAL A 42 0.71 9.08 -0.98
C VAL A 42 0.75 7.83 -0.10
N GLN A 43 1.03 8.01 1.19
CA GLN A 43 1.08 6.90 2.14
C GLN A 43 0.16 7.21 3.33
N GLY A 44 -0.81 6.32 3.60
CA GLY A 44 -1.69 6.43 4.76
C GLY A 44 -1.25 5.48 5.86
N VAL A 45 -1.19 5.95 7.10
CA VAL A 45 -0.97 5.10 8.29
C VAL A 45 -2.26 5.07 9.09
N LEU A 46 -2.99 3.95 9.01
CA LEU A 46 -4.22 3.68 9.76
C LEU A 46 -3.89 2.84 10.99
N ASN A 47 -3.84 3.49 12.14
CA ASN A 47 -3.56 2.85 13.43
C ASN A 47 -4.21 3.68 14.55
N PRO A 48 -4.81 3.08 15.59
CA PRO A 48 -5.26 3.82 16.77
C PRO A 48 -4.11 4.46 17.57
N ASP A 49 -2.87 3.99 17.41
CA ASP A 49 -1.71 4.56 18.06
C ASP A 49 -1.24 5.86 17.35
N PRO A 50 -1.30 7.02 18.03
CA PRO A 50 -0.95 8.32 17.44
C PRO A 50 0.54 8.44 17.06
N ASP A 51 1.42 7.65 17.69
CA ASP A 51 2.85 7.72 17.42
C ASP A 51 3.25 6.96 16.14
N SER A 52 2.34 6.17 15.57
CA SER A 52 2.62 5.32 14.41
C SER A 52 3.17 6.09 13.21
N ALA A 53 2.56 7.24 12.87
CA ALA A 53 3.00 8.05 11.74
C ALA A 53 4.34 8.74 12.03
N PHE A 54 4.54 9.20 13.26
CA PHE A 54 5.80 9.79 13.68
C PHE A 54 6.93 8.74 13.65
N ASN A 55 6.68 7.53 14.13
CA ASN A 55 7.64 6.42 14.09
C ASN A 55 8.02 6.05 12.65
N ALA A 56 7.04 6.04 11.73
CA ALA A 56 7.31 5.82 10.31
C ALA A 56 8.23 6.90 9.71
N ILE A 57 7.90 8.17 9.95
CA ILE A 57 8.65 9.32 9.41
C ILE A 57 10.05 9.40 10.02
N SER A 58 10.16 9.34 11.35
CA SER A 58 11.45 9.38 12.06
C SER A 58 12.34 8.18 11.77
N GLY A 59 11.74 7.02 11.48
CA GLY A 59 12.44 5.83 11.04
C GLY A 59 12.89 5.87 9.57
N ALA A 60 12.36 6.79 8.76
CA ALA A 60 12.68 6.95 7.34
C ALA A 60 13.99 7.72 7.13
N ASN A 61 15.12 7.09 7.43
CA ASN A 61 16.43 7.72 7.23
C ASN A 61 16.72 7.99 5.73
N ASN A 62 17.13 9.23 5.40
CA ASN A 62 17.59 9.65 4.07
C ASN A 62 16.54 9.48 2.95
N MET A 63 15.27 9.60 3.30
CA MET A 63 14.15 9.63 2.36
C MET A 63 13.53 11.01 2.46
N ASP A 64 13.66 11.77 1.39
CA ASP A 64 13.10 13.10 1.27
C ASP A 64 11.91 13.02 0.28
N ASP A 65 10.99 13.98 0.37
CA ASP A 65 9.87 14.15 -0.57
C ASP A 65 8.73 13.11 -0.56
N PHE A 66 8.57 12.28 0.47
CA PHE A 66 7.38 11.42 0.59
C PHE A 66 6.31 12.03 1.52
N THR A 67 5.04 11.73 1.24
CA THR A 67 3.91 12.22 2.06
C THR A 67 3.29 11.08 2.87
N VAL A 68 3.27 11.23 4.19
CA VAL A 68 2.54 10.34 5.11
C VAL A 68 1.35 11.07 5.72
N ILE A 69 0.18 10.46 5.62
CA ILE A 69 -1.07 10.91 6.23
C ILE A 69 -1.35 10.00 7.43
N ALA A 70 -1.47 10.58 8.62
CA ALA A 70 -1.88 9.87 9.81
C ALA A 70 -3.42 9.71 9.83
N LEU A 71 -3.90 8.48 10.02
CA LEU A 71 -5.29 8.14 10.26
C LEU A 71 -5.40 7.47 11.63
N GLU A 72 -5.50 8.31 12.67
CA GLU A 72 -5.58 7.89 14.07
C GLU A 72 -6.97 7.31 14.38
N SER A 73 -7.14 6.02 14.12
CA SER A 73 -8.42 5.35 14.30
C SER A 73 -8.28 3.83 14.36
N HIS A 74 -9.25 3.17 14.96
CA HIS A 74 -9.36 1.71 14.86
C HIS A 74 -9.56 1.29 13.39
N CYS A 75 -8.79 0.29 12.94
CA CYS A 75 -8.76 -0.09 11.54
C CYS A 75 -10.12 -0.61 11.04
N GLN A 76 -10.77 -1.49 11.83
CA GLN A 76 -11.99 -2.17 11.42
C GLN A 76 -13.14 -1.22 10.99
N PRO A 77 -13.56 -0.22 11.79
CA PRO A 77 -14.63 0.68 11.38
C PRO A 77 -14.26 1.52 10.14
N VAL A 78 -13.00 1.94 10.00
CA VAL A 78 -12.54 2.70 8.83
C VAL A 78 -12.55 1.85 7.57
N LEU A 79 -12.01 0.63 7.64
CA LEU A 79 -12.00 -0.31 6.51
C LEU A 79 -13.42 -0.73 6.10
N ALA A 80 -14.30 -0.97 7.07
CA ALA A 80 -15.71 -1.26 6.79
C ALA A 80 -16.40 -0.10 6.06
N LYS A 81 -16.11 1.14 6.46
CA LYS A 81 -16.61 2.34 5.78
C LYS A 81 -16.02 2.50 4.38
N LEU A 82 -14.73 2.22 4.19
CA LEU A 82 -14.11 2.26 2.87
C LEU A 82 -14.72 1.20 1.95
N ALA A 83 -14.96 -0.02 2.44
CA ALA A 83 -15.59 -1.09 1.67
C ALA A 83 -17.04 -0.77 1.30
N SER A 84 -17.78 -0.01 2.13
CA SER A 84 -19.15 0.40 1.78
C SER A 84 -19.19 1.54 0.76
N LEU A 85 -18.21 2.44 0.80
CA LEU A 85 -18.07 3.54 -0.17
C LEU A 85 -17.53 3.05 -1.53
N TYR A 86 -16.65 2.05 -1.50
CA TYR A 86 -16.01 1.46 -2.66
C TYR A 86 -16.24 -0.05 -2.65
N PRO A 87 -17.48 -0.50 -2.92
CA PRO A 87 -17.76 -1.93 -3.02
C PRO A 87 -16.85 -2.55 -4.09
N PRO A 88 -16.42 -3.81 -3.92
CA PRO A 88 -15.64 -4.51 -4.94
C PRO A 88 -16.36 -4.40 -6.29
N ARG A 89 -15.65 -3.91 -7.31
CA ARG A 89 -16.17 -4.04 -8.68
C ARG A 89 -16.16 -5.53 -9.01
N GLU A 90 -17.27 -6.04 -9.55
CA GLU A 90 -17.30 -7.40 -10.08
C GLU A 90 -16.10 -7.60 -11.02
N SER A 91 -15.32 -8.65 -10.81
CA SER A 91 -14.16 -8.92 -11.65
C SER A 91 -14.66 -9.13 -13.07
N ILE A 92 -14.06 -8.43 -14.04
CA ILE A 92 -14.23 -8.79 -15.45
C ILE A 92 -13.67 -10.21 -15.56
N ALA A 93 -14.57 -11.19 -15.70
CA ALA A 93 -14.17 -12.58 -15.86
C ALA A 93 -13.19 -12.66 -17.04
N ASP A 94 -12.00 -13.17 -16.75
CA ASP A 94 -10.96 -13.40 -17.74
C ASP A 94 -11.48 -14.48 -18.68
N THR A 95 -12.18 -14.06 -19.75
CA THR A 95 -12.80 -14.95 -20.72
C THR A 95 -11.70 -15.41 -21.68
N THR A 96 -10.70 -16.14 -21.15
CA THR A 96 -9.79 -16.90 -21.99
C THR A 96 -10.56 -18.11 -22.50
N THR A 97 -11.15 -17.91 -23.67
CA THR A 97 -11.77 -18.94 -24.50
C THR A 97 -10.69 -19.96 -24.85
N ALA A 98 -10.75 -21.15 -24.25
CA ALA A 98 -10.01 -22.31 -24.70
C ALA A 98 -10.63 -22.82 -26.01
N ALA A 99 -10.36 -22.14 -27.12
CA ALA A 99 -10.56 -22.67 -28.46
C ALA A 99 -9.31 -23.46 -28.86
N ALA A 100 -9.22 -24.72 -28.43
CA ALA A 100 -8.29 -25.68 -29.04
C ALA A 100 -9.02 -26.38 -30.19
N THR A 101 -8.87 -25.80 -31.39
CA THR A 101 -9.27 -26.40 -32.67
C THR A 101 -8.09 -27.22 -33.20
N THR A 102 -8.32 -28.51 -33.42
CA THR A 102 -7.82 -29.37 -34.53
C THR A 102 -6.32 -29.38 -34.86
N ASP A 103 -5.65 -30.53 -34.73
CA ASP A 103 -5.34 -31.48 -35.85
C ASP A 103 -4.10 -32.37 -35.60
N SER A 104 -4.11 -33.54 -36.25
CA SER A 104 -2.98 -34.29 -36.83
C SER A 104 -2.20 -35.31 -35.99
N ARG A 105 -2.67 -36.57 -35.98
CA ARG A 105 -2.14 -37.70 -36.79
C ARG A 105 -2.70 -39.05 -36.38
#